data_AF-A0A832Z8C6-F1
#
_entry.id   AF-A0A832Z8C6-F1
#
_cell.length_a   1.000
_cell.length_b   1.000
_cell.length_c   1.000
_cell.angle_alpha   90.00
_cell.angle_beta   90.00
_cell.angle_gamma   90.00
#
_symmetry.space_group_name_H-M   'P 1'
#
loop_
_entity.id
_entity.type
_entity.pdbx_description
1 polymer ?
#
loop_
_entity_poly.entity_id
_entity_poly.type
_entity_poly.pdbx_seq_one_letter_code
_entity_poly.pdbx_strand_id
1 'polypeptide(L)'
;MVSEYVVRSISEEHSEPEWMLRFRLRALKLFYELPEPAWLRGMDRLDLENIVFHSGPGTRVDSWEDLPEDLRRVYERLHIPEQEKEYLAGLSATLDSETVYSEVADRFREMGVVLEPMDVAVKKHPDTVRRYFGHIFPVAEHRYAALHYALWSGGVFVYVPPGVSLDLPLEAFLYISGELRGQFEHTLIVADRGSKLHFIEGCSTPTFRKPSFHNG
;
A
#
# COMPACT_ATOMS: atom_id res chain seq x y z
N MET A 1 -18.56 1.70 11.06
CA MET A 1 -19.02 2.07 9.69
C MET A 1 -18.13 3.18 9.15
N VAL A 2 -17.73 3.11 7.87
CA VAL A 2 -16.76 4.05 7.26
C VAL A 2 -17.40 5.40 6.99
N SER A 3 -16.89 6.47 7.58
CA SER A 3 -17.46 7.81 7.43
C SER A 3 -16.59 8.72 6.56
N GLU A 4 -17.19 9.79 6.07
CA GLU A 4 -16.46 10.88 5.41
C GLU A 4 -15.37 11.48 6.32
N TYR A 5 -15.59 11.49 7.63
CA TYR A 5 -14.59 11.91 8.62
C TYR A 5 -13.31 11.06 8.53
N VAL A 6 -13.44 9.73 8.44
CA VAL A 6 -12.27 8.83 8.31
C VAL A 6 -11.50 9.12 7.03
N VAL A 7 -12.21 9.27 5.90
CA VAL A 7 -11.59 9.58 4.61
C VAL A 7 -10.84 10.91 4.63
N ARG A 8 -11.43 11.94 5.24
CA ARG A 8 -10.78 13.25 5.40
C ARG A 8 -9.58 13.17 6.33
N SER A 9 -9.68 12.43 7.42
CA SER A 9 -8.58 12.22 8.37
C SER A 9 -7.37 11.58 7.70
N ILE A 10 -7.56 10.54 6.88
CA ILE A 10 -6.47 9.90 6.12
C ILE A 10 -5.82 10.94 5.19
N SER A 11 -6.64 11.67 4.43
CA SER A 11 -6.17 12.66 3.47
C SER A 11 -5.39 13.81 4.12
N GLU A 12 -5.86 14.29 5.28
CA GLU A 12 -5.20 15.32 6.08
C GLU A 12 -3.87 14.82 6.67
N GLU A 13 -3.86 13.61 7.23
CA GLU A 13 -2.66 12.99 7.81
C GLU A 13 -1.54 12.82 6.77
N HIS A 14 -1.88 12.36 5.56
CA HIS A 14 -0.93 12.23 4.47
C HIS A 14 -0.66 13.55 3.73
N SER A 15 -1.32 14.65 4.11
CA SER A 15 -1.22 15.95 3.45
C SER A 15 -1.44 15.86 1.93
N GLU A 16 -2.47 15.13 1.54
CA GLU A 16 -2.75 14.83 0.14
C GLU A 16 -3.16 16.08 -0.66
N PRO A 17 -2.88 16.10 -1.97
CA PRO A 17 -3.45 17.09 -2.85
C PRO A 17 -4.97 16.92 -2.94
N GLU A 18 -5.67 18.05 -3.05
CA GLU A 18 -7.14 18.14 -3.10
C GLU A 18 -7.81 17.22 -4.14
N TRP A 19 -7.14 16.88 -5.23
CA TRP A 19 -7.70 15.95 -6.21
C TRP A 19 -7.85 14.52 -5.66
N MET A 20 -6.94 14.08 -4.79
CA MET A 20 -6.98 12.76 -4.18
C MET A 20 -8.09 12.69 -3.13
N LEU A 21 -8.24 13.74 -2.30
CA LEU A 21 -9.37 13.84 -1.38
C LEU A 21 -10.71 13.70 -2.11
N ARG A 22 -10.91 14.45 -3.21
CA ARG A 22 -12.14 14.33 -4.02
C ARG A 22 -12.32 12.93 -4.62
N PHE A 23 -11.23 12.28 -5.03
CA PHE A 23 -11.26 10.92 -5.53
C PHE A 23 -11.74 9.95 -4.45
N ARG A 24 -11.16 10.01 -3.23
CA ARG A 24 -11.56 9.18 -2.08
C ARG A 24 -13.01 9.40 -1.69
N LEU A 25 -13.48 10.65 -1.65
CA LEU A 25 -14.89 10.96 -1.32
C LEU A 25 -15.86 10.41 -2.37
N ARG A 26 -15.48 10.46 -3.66
CA ARG A 26 -16.26 9.81 -4.72
C ARG A 26 -16.29 8.29 -4.54
N ALA A 27 -15.15 7.69 -4.18
CA ALA A 27 -15.05 6.25 -3.92
C ALA A 27 -15.93 5.84 -2.72
N LEU A 28 -15.92 6.62 -1.64
CA LEU A 28 -16.79 6.39 -0.48
C LEU A 28 -18.27 6.43 -0.86
N LYS A 29 -18.67 7.40 -1.68
CA LYS A 29 -20.05 7.47 -2.20
C LYS A 29 -20.40 6.22 -3.00
N LEU A 30 -19.54 5.79 -3.92
CA LEU A 30 -19.74 4.58 -4.72
C LEU A 30 -19.82 3.32 -3.86
N PHE A 31 -19.02 3.22 -2.78
CA PHE A 31 -19.11 2.10 -1.84
C PHE A 31 -20.52 1.94 -1.25
N TYR A 32 -21.20 3.05 -0.96
CA TYR A 32 -22.57 3.00 -0.44
C TYR A 32 -23.64 2.78 -1.51
N GLU A 33 -23.42 3.24 -2.74
CA GLU A 33 -24.36 3.11 -3.85
C GLU A 33 -24.28 1.73 -4.55
N LEU A 34 -23.10 1.13 -4.61
CA LEU A 34 -22.88 -0.13 -5.29
C LEU A 34 -23.42 -1.31 -4.48
N PRO A 35 -24.11 -2.27 -5.14
CA PRO A 35 -24.60 -3.46 -4.49
C PRO A 35 -23.46 -4.38 -4.09
N GLU A 36 -23.75 -5.28 -3.15
CA GLU A 36 -22.87 -6.38 -2.80
C GLU A 36 -22.61 -7.27 -4.04
N PRO A 37 -21.35 -7.59 -4.38
CA PRO A 37 -21.06 -8.40 -5.57
C PRO A 37 -21.54 -9.84 -5.39
N ALA A 38 -22.41 -10.31 -6.29
CA ALA A 38 -23.04 -11.64 -6.15
C ALA A 38 -22.05 -12.83 -6.18
N TRP A 39 -20.86 -12.62 -6.75
CA TRP A 39 -19.79 -13.62 -6.82
C TRP A 39 -18.94 -13.68 -5.55
N LEU A 40 -18.97 -12.63 -4.72
CA LEU A 40 -18.18 -12.57 -3.49
C LEU A 40 -18.87 -13.35 -2.37
N ARG A 41 -18.08 -14.11 -1.60
CA ARG A 41 -18.56 -15.01 -0.53
C ARG A 41 -17.75 -14.75 0.73
N GLY A 42 -18.34 -15.02 1.89
CA GLY A 42 -17.65 -14.92 3.18
C GLY A 42 -17.64 -13.52 3.81
N MET A 43 -18.25 -12.53 3.16
CA MET A 43 -18.38 -11.17 3.73
C MET A 43 -19.25 -11.13 4.99
N ASP A 44 -20.12 -12.11 5.18
CA ASP A 44 -20.90 -12.33 6.40
C ASP A 44 -20.03 -12.63 7.63
N ARG A 45 -18.78 -13.05 7.43
CA ARG A 45 -17.81 -13.30 8.51
C ARG A 45 -17.01 -12.06 8.90
N LEU A 46 -17.07 -11.01 8.10
CA LEU A 46 -16.30 -9.79 8.30
C LEU A 46 -17.14 -8.75 9.03
N ASP A 47 -16.66 -8.36 10.19
CA ASP A 47 -17.26 -7.29 10.98
C ASP A 47 -16.66 -5.94 10.56
N LEU A 48 -17.10 -5.46 9.39
CA LEU A 48 -16.68 -4.15 8.84
C LEU A 48 -17.02 -2.97 9.77
N GLU A 49 -17.85 -3.16 10.80
CA GLU A 49 -18.15 -2.10 11.75
C GLU A 49 -17.07 -1.95 12.80
N ASN A 50 -16.48 -3.07 13.23
CA ASN A 50 -15.44 -3.13 14.27
C ASN A 50 -14.00 -3.22 13.73
N ILE A 51 -13.83 -3.40 12.42
CA ILE A 51 -12.50 -3.33 11.81
C ILE A 51 -11.95 -1.91 11.94
N VAL A 52 -10.73 -1.81 12.48
CA VAL A 52 -9.96 -0.58 12.49
C VAL A 52 -9.32 -0.42 11.12
N PHE A 53 -9.88 0.48 10.31
CA PHE A 53 -9.43 0.73 8.95
C PHE A 53 -8.24 1.68 8.86
N HIS A 54 -8.00 2.48 9.89
CA HIS A 54 -6.87 3.41 9.98
C HIS A 54 -6.36 3.44 11.42
N SER A 55 -5.08 3.11 11.62
CA SER A 55 -4.48 3.02 12.96
C SER A 55 -3.73 4.30 13.36
N GLY A 56 -3.81 5.38 12.56
CA GLY A 56 -3.02 6.60 12.74
C GLY A 56 -1.62 6.46 12.14
N PRO A 57 -0.77 7.50 12.26
CA PRO A 57 0.48 7.56 11.52
C PRO A 57 1.44 6.48 12.03
N GLY A 58 1.87 5.59 11.13
CA GLY A 58 2.94 4.66 11.40
C GLY A 58 4.27 5.38 11.63
N THR A 59 5.16 4.78 12.42
CA THR A 59 6.53 5.28 12.56
C THR A 59 7.30 4.95 11.28
N ARG A 60 7.55 5.95 10.42
CA ARG A 60 8.47 5.81 9.29
C ARG A 60 9.90 6.01 9.76
N VAL A 61 10.79 5.11 9.33
CA VAL A 61 12.19 5.09 9.70
C VAL A 61 13.09 5.02 8.47
N ASP A 62 14.31 5.54 8.60
CA ASP A 62 15.31 5.51 7.54
C ASP A 62 16.20 4.25 7.61
N SER A 63 16.21 3.56 8.76
CA SER A 63 17.01 2.35 8.97
C SER A 63 16.26 1.28 9.75
N TRP A 64 16.66 0.01 9.58
CA TRP A 64 16.08 -1.12 10.33
C TRP A 64 16.32 -1.00 11.82
N GLU A 65 17.43 -0.40 12.23
CA GLU A 65 17.83 -0.20 13.62
C GLU A 65 16.90 0.77 14.36
N ASP A 66 16.24 1.67 13.64
CA ASP A 66 15.32 2.66 14.19
C ASP A 66 13.90 2.12 14.41
N LEU A 67 13.59 0.90 13.92
CA LEU A 67 12.29 0.29 14.16
C LEU A 67 12.10 -0.07 15.63
N PRO A 68 10.86 0.05 16.16
CA PRO A 68 10.48 -0.55 17.43
C PRO A 68 10.95 -2.01 17.54
N GLU A 69 11.47 -2.39 18.71
CA GLU A 69 12.15 -3.67 18.91
C GLU A 69 11.28 -4.88 18.57
N ASP A 70 10.00 -4.82 18.90
CA ASP A 70 8.99 -5.84 18.61
C ASP A 70 8.79 -6.05 17.10
N LEU A 71 8.75 -4.97 16.32
CA LEU A 71 8.67 -5.01 14.86
C LEU A 71 9.97 -5.49 14.24
N ARG A 72 11.12 -4.98 14.69
CA ARG A 72 12.44 -5.38 14.20
C ARG A 72 12.66 -6.89 14.33
N ARG A 73 12.28 -7.47 15.48
CA ARG A 73 12.34 -8.93 15.72
C ARG A 73 11.43 -9.74 14.79
N VAL A 74 10.32 -9.19 14.31
CA VAL A 74 9.46 -9.85 13.32
C VAL A 74 10.20 -9.92 11.98
N TYR A 75 10.71 -8.79 11.50
CA TYR A 75 11.44 -8.72 10.22
C TYR A 75 12.74 -9.54 10.22
N GLU A 76 13.48 -9.54 11.33
CA GLU A 76 14.68 -10.38 11.51
C GLU A 76 14.35 -11.87 11.39
N ARG A 77 13.25 -12.35 12.02
CA ARG A 77 12.82 -13.76 11.91
C ARG A 77 12.37 -14.15 10.51
N LEU A 78 11.97 -13.18 9.71
CA LEU A 78 11.58 -13.35 8.31
C LEU A 78 12.77 -13.19 7.36
N HIS A 79 13.97 -12.90 7.88
CA HIS A 79 15.19 -12.67 7.11
C HIS A 79 15.12 -11.48 6.14
N ILE A 80 14.20 -10.53 6.37
CA ILE A 80 13.96 -9.40 5.46
C ILE A 80 15.19 -8.49 5.28
N PRO A 81 15.90 -8.05 6.35
CA PRO A 81 17.07 -7.17 6.19
C PRO A 81 18.27 -7.84 5.49
N GLU A 82 18.38 -9.16 5.62
CA GLU A 82 19.41 -9.96 4.93
C GLU A 82 19.06 -10.08 3.45
N GLN A 83 17.79 -10.40 3.15
CA GLN A 83 17.28 -10.50 1.79
C GLN A 83 17.43 -9.19 1.03
N GLU A 84 17.13 -8.06 1.67
CA GLU A 84 17.30 -6.74 1.06
C GLU A 84 18.73 -6.50 0.59
N LYS A 85 19.72 -6.76 1.45
CA LYS A 85 21.12 -6.48 1.17
C LYS A 85 21.70 -7.40 0.08
N GLU A 86 21.25 -8.66 0.03
CA GLU A 86 21.85 -9.66 -0.86
C GLU A 86 21.10 -9.82 -2.20
N TYR A 87 19.77 -9.70 -2.20
CA TYR A 87 18.94 -10.17 -3.30
C TYR A 87 17.97 -9.14 -3.87
N LEU A 88 17.78 -7.97 -3.25
CA LEU A 88 16.78 -7.00 -3.69
C LEU A 88 17.40 -5.76 -4.33
N ALA A 89 16.69 -5.23 -5.31
CA ALA A 89 16.93 -3.91 -5.87
C ALA A 89 16.41 -2.78 -4.97
N GLY A 90 15.47 -3.12 -4.09
CA GLY A 90 14.81 -2.21 -3.18
C GLY A 90 13.66 -2.93 -2.49
N LEU A 91 13.29 -2.42 -1.33
CA LEU A 91 12.31 -3.01 -0.45
C LEU A 91 11.44 -1.92 0.16
N SER A 92 10.13 -2.17 0.19
CA SER A 92 9.20 -1.40 1.00
C SER A 92 8.57 -2.31 2.05
N ALA A 93 8.59 -1.91 3.33
CA ALA A 93 7.94 -2.62 4.41
C ALA A 93 6.74 -1.82 4.92
N THR A 94 5.59 -2.49 4.98
CA THR A 94 4.30 -1.93 5.39
C THR A 94 3.79 -2.66 6.62
N LEU A 95 3.42 -1.90 7.65
CA LEU A 95 2.83 -2.39 8.89
C LEU A 95 1.37 -1.95 8.97
N ASP A 96 0.47 -2.91 9.13
CA ASP A 96 -0.96 -2.68 8.90
C ASP A 96 -1.10 -1.93 7.56
N SER A 97 -1.71 -0.75 7.49
CA SER A 97 -1.81 -0.04 6.20
C SER A 97 -0.69 0.97 5.93
N GLU A 98 0.28 1.19 6.83
CA GLU A 98 1.25 2.29 6.71
C GLU A 98 2.66 1.79 6.34
N THR A 99 3.30 2.47 5.39
CA THR A 99 4.68 2.16 5.00
C THR A 99 5.66 2.71 6.03
N VAL A 100 6.35 1.81 6.73
CA VAL A 100 7.30 2.10 7.81
C VAL A 100 8.75 2.20 7.33
N TYR A 101 9.08 1.54 6.23
CA TYR A 101 10.41 1.55 5.63
C TYR A 101 10.30 1.47 4.11
N SER A 102 11.17 2.17 3.39
CA SER A 102 11.26 2.08 1.92
C SER A 102 12.63 2.53 1.46
N GLU A 103 13.35 1.64 0.80
CA GLU A 103 14.70 1.93 0.30
C GLU A 103 14.92 1.28 -1.06
N VAL A 104 15.67 1.96 -1.92
CA VAL A 104 16.11 1.45 -3.22
C VAL A 104 17.62 1.54 -3.28
N ALA A 105 18.29 0.47 -3.73
CA ALA A 105 19.75 0.49 -3.76
C ALA A 105 20.25 1.59 -4.69
N ASP A 106 21.33 2.28 -4.28
CA ASP A 106 21.87 3.47 -4.95
C ASP A 106 22.04 3.28 -6.45
N ARG A 107 22.54 2.11 -6.87
CA ARG A 107 22.74 1.79 -8.29
C ARG A 107 21.46 1.92 -9.13
N PHE A 108 20.31 1.54 -8.59
CA PHE A 108 19.03 1.61 -9.30
C PHE A 108 18.41 3.00 -9.21
N ARG A 109 18.60 3.68 -8.08
CA ARG A 109 18.24 5.09 -7.91
C ARG A 109 18.96 5.98 -8.94
N GLU A 110 20.25 5.76 -9.15
CA GLU A 110 21.06 6.44 -10.17
C GLU A 110 20.58 6.17 -11.61
N MET A 111 19.98 4.99 -11.86
CA MET A 111 19.33 4.67 -13.13
C MET A 111 17.94 5.32 -13.28
N GLY A 112 17.48 6.09 -12.30
CA GLY A 112 16.18 6.77 -12.30
C GLY A 112 15.01 5.87 -11.88
N VAL A 113 15.27 4.70 -11.32
CA VAL A 113 14.22 3.86 -10.72
C VAL A 113 13.67 4.55 -9.48
N VAL A 114 12.35 4.57 -9.35
CA VAL A 114 11.66 5.11 -8.18
C VAL A 114 10.97 3.95 -7.47
N LEU A 115 11.22 3.83 -6.18
CA LEU A 115 10.46 3.01 -5.23
C LEU A 115 10.13 3.94 -4.06
N GLU A 116 8.86 4.32 -3.92
CA GLU A 116 8.43 5.21 -2.86
C GLU A 116 7.11 4.72 -2.24
N PRO A 117 6.83 5.08 -0.98
CA PRO A 117 5.49 4.93 -0.42
C PRO A 117 4.45 5.63 -1.30
N MET A 118 3.29 5.00 -1.48
CA MET A 118 2.24 5.54 -2.36
C MET A 118 1.74 6.91 -1.91
N ASP A 119 1.64 7.15 -0.59
CA ASP A 119 1.25 8.45 -0.01
C ASP A 119 2.23 9.57 -0.41
N VAL A 120 3.53 9.25 -0.48
CA VAL A 120 4.59 10.17 -0.91
C VAL A 120 4.49 10.42 -2.42
N ALA A 121 4.31 9.36 -3.20
CA ALA A 121 4.25 9.44 -4.65
C ALA A 121 3.07 10.27 -5.15
N VAL A 122 1.91 10.21 -4.49
CA VAL A 122 0.76 11.08 -4.80
C VAL A 122 1.13 12.57 -4.76
N LYS A 123 2.04 12.96 -3.85
CA LYS A 123 2.52 14.34 -3.69
C LYS A 123 3.69 14.67 -4.62
N LYS A 124 4.69 13.79 -4.72
CA LYS A 124 5.92 14.03 -5.49
C LYS A 124 5.78 13.79 -6.99
N HIS A 125 4.91 12.87 -7.39
CA HIS A 125 4.71 12.45 -8.79
C HIS A 125 3.24 12.59 -9.24
N PRO A 126 2.58 13.75 -9.00
CA PRO A 126 1.13 13.87 -9.13
C PRO A 126 0.64 13.64 -10.56
N ASP A 127 1.41 14.02 -11.58
CA ASP A 127 1.02 13.84 -12.98
C ASP A 127 1.01 12.36 -13.39
N THR A 128 2.06 11.63 -13.02
CA THR A 128 2.19 10.20 -13.30
C THR A 128 1.15 9.41 -12.53
N VAL A 129 1.04 9.66 -11.22
CA VAL A 129 0.07 8.97 -10.37
C VAL A 129 -1.33 9.23 -10.87
N ARG A 130 -1.73 10.49 -11.06
CA ARG A 130 -3.09 10.83 -11.52
C ARG A 130 -3.44 10.25 -12.89
N ARG A 131 -2.45 10.04 -13.76
CA ARG A 131 -2.66 9.42 -15.07
C ARG A 131 -3.06 7.95 -14.97
N TYR A 132 -2.51 7.21 -14.01
CA TYR A 132 -2.66 5.75 -13.94
C TYR A 132 -3.53 5.27 -12.77
N PHE A 133 -3.68 6.06 -11.71
CA PHE A 133 -4.43 5.71 -10.51
C PHE A 133 -5.92 5.46 -10.85
N GLY A 134 -6.40 4.25 -10.58
CA GLY A 134 -7.77 3.85 -10.91
C GLY A 134 -8.06 3.64 -12.40
N HIS A 135 -7.03 3.54 -13.26
CA HIS A 135 -7.23 3.36 -14.70
C HIS A 135 -7.43 1.90 -15.12
N ILE A 136 -6.57 0.99 -14.64
CA ILE A 136 -6.65 -0.45 -14.97
C ILE A 136 -7.78 -1.12 -14.20
N PHE A 137 -7.92 -0.77 -12.91
CA PHE A 137 -8.96 -1.29 -12.04
C PHE A 137 -9.87 -0.14 -11.58
N PRO A 138 -11.02 0.08 -12.25
CA PRO A 138 -11.84 1.27 -12.01
C PRO A 138 -12.42 1.34 -10.61
N VAL A 139 -12.58 2.57 -10.09
CA VAL A 139 -13.19 2.81 -8.76
C VAL A 139 -14.61 2.23 -8.61
N ALA A 140 -15.34 2.11 -9.71
CA ALA A 140 -16.71 1.61 -9.72
C ALA A 140 -16.82 0.12 -10.08
N GLU A 141 -15.71 -0.61 -10.17
CA GLU A 141 -15.68 -2.02 -10.57
C GLU A 141 -16.59 -2.87 -9.69
N HIS A 142 -16.46 -2.71 -8.37
CA HIS A 142 -17.38 -3.28 -7.39
C HIS A 142 -17.30 -2.53 -6.06
N ARG A 143 -18.24 -2.83 -5.16
CA ARG A 143 -18.33 -2.21 -3.81
C ARG A 143 -16.98 -2.14 -3.09
N TYR A 144 -16.24 -3.25 -3.03
CA TYR A 144 -14.94 -3.29 -2.32
C TYR A 144 -13.77 -2.61 -3.05
N ALA A 145 -13.84 -2.42 -4.37
CA ALA A 145 -12.91 -1.57 -5.10
C ALA A 145 -13.11 -0.12 -4.66
N ALA A 146 -14.36 0.33 -4.60
CA ALA A 146 -14.72 1.64 -4.11
C ALA A 146 -14.31 1.84 -2.64
N LEU A 147 -14.44 0.80 -1.80
CA LEU A 147 -13.95 0.83 -0.42
C LEU A 147 -12.43 1.00 -0.35
N HIS A 148 -11.68 0.23 -1.12
CA HIS A 148 -10.22 0.35 -1.21
C HIS A 148 -9.81 1.77 -1.59
N TYR A 149 -10.38 2.32 -2.66
CA TYR A 149 -10.04 3.66 -3.12
C TYR A 149 -10.44 4.77 -2.15
N ALA A 150 -11.40 4.54 -1.26
CA ALA A 150 -11.72 5.48 -0.20
C ALA A 150 -10.69 5.44 0.95
N LEU A 151 -10.13 4.25 1.23
CA LEU A 151 -9.42 3.95 2.48
C LEU A 151 -7.94 3.60 2.34
N TRP A 152 -7.40 3.46 1.12
CA TRP A 152 -5.99 3.16 0.93
C TRP A 152 -5.12 4.14 1.72
N SER A 153 -4.13 3.64 2.45
CA SER A 153 -3.30 4.50 3.31
C SER A 153 -1.80 4.17 3.22
N GLY A 154 -1.44 3.11 2.49
CA GLY A 154 -0.06 2.81 2.15
C GLY A 154 0.05 2.08 0.81
N GLY A 155 1.03 1.19 0.72
CA GLY A 155 1.42 0.57 -0.54
C GLY A 155 2.54 1.33 -1.24
N VAL A 156 2.80 0.97 -2.48
CA VAL A 156 4.07 1.27 -3.14
C VAL A 156 3.87 1.85 -4.53
N PHE A 157 4.59 2.93 -4.82
CA PHE A 157 4.76 3.43 -6.18
C PHE A 157 6.12 3.00 -6.74
N VAL A 158 6.08 2.31 -7.88
CA VAL A 158 7.27 1.92 -8.64
C VAL A 158 7.24 2.61 -10.00
N TYR A 159 8.34 3.26 -10.37
CA TYR A 159 8.55 3.73 -11.74
C TYR A 159 9.91 3.25 -12.27
N VAL A 160 9.89 2.65 -13.46
CA VAL A 160 11.09 2.18 -14.15
C VAL A 160 11.21 2.91 -15.50
N PRO A 161 12.25 3.75 -15.70
CA PRO A 161 12.42 4.57 -16.90
C PRO A 161 12.57 3.76 -18.19
N PRO A 162 12.41 4.41 -19.36
CA PRO A 162 12.58 3.74 -20.65
C PRO A 162 13.95 3.06 -20.79
N GLY A 163 13.94 1.81 -21.27
CA GLY A 163 15.15 1.03 -21.52
C GLY A 163 15.90 0.54 -20.27
N VAL A 164 15.43 0.85 -19.06
CA VAL A 164 16.05 0.39 -17.81
C VAL A 164 15.59 -1.03 -17.49
N SER A 165 16.56 -1.94 -17.29
CA SER A 165 16.29 -3.31 -16.86
C SER A 165 16.91 -3.57 -15.50
N LEU A 166 16.11 -3.95 -14.52
CA LEU A 166 16.58 -4.39 -13.21
C LEU A 166 17.01 -5.86 -13.29
N ASP A 167 18.17 -6.16 -12.74
CA ASP A 167 18.74 -7.50 -12.61
C ASP A 167 18.41 -8.17 -11.27
N LEU A 168 17.92 -7.39 -10.29
CA LEU A 168 17.36 -7.85 -9.02
C LEU A 168 15.89 -7.42 -8.88
N PRO A 169 15.06 -8.19 -8.15
CA PRO A 169 13.67 -7.83 -7.90
C PRO A 169 13.52 -6.65 -6.94
N LEU A 170 12.44 -5.88 -7.11
CA LEU A 170 11.90 -5.01 -6.07
C LEU A 170 10.90 -5.81 -5.23
N GLU A 171 10.80 -5.52 -3.94
CA GLU A 171 9.85 -6.19 -3.05
C GLU A 171 8.99 -5.20 -2.25
N ALA A 172 7.71 -5.52 -2.10
CA ALA A 172 6.81 -4.93 -1.12
C ALA A 172 6.41 -6.00 -0.10
N PHE A 173 6.78 -5.80 1.15
CA PHE A 173 6.45 -6.71 2.24
C PHE A 173 5.41 -6.09 3.18
N LEU A 174 4.30 -6.78 3.39
CA LEU A 174 3.16 -6.33 4.17
C LEU A 174 2.95 -7.20 5.40
N TYR A 175 2.82 -6.57 6.56
CA TYR A 175 2.64 -7.27 7.82
C TYR A 175 1.41 -6.75 8.57
N ILE A 176 0.45 -7.64 8.84
CA ILE A 176 -0.72 -7.33 9.68
C ILE A 176 -0.39 -7.70 11.13
N SER A 177 -0.43 -6.71 12.01
CA SER A 177 0.08 -6.83 13.38
C SER A 177 -0.96 -7.32 14.40
N GLY A 178 -2.25 -7.29 14.07
CA GLY A 178 -3.32 -7.55 15.02
C GLY A 178 -4.64 -8.01 14.41
N GLU A 179 -5.57 -8.40 15.30
CA GLU A 179 -6.93 -8.76 14.93
C GLU A 179 -7.76 -7.53 14.58
N LEU A 180 -8.82 -7.71 13.77
CA LEU A 180 -9.75 -6.65 13.37
C LEU A 180 -9.03 -5.45 12.71
N ARG A 181 -7.95 -5.71 11.97
CA ARG A 181 -7.24 -4.70 11.19
C ARG A 181 -7.75 -4.69 9.75
N GLY A 182 -7.93 -3.50 9.21
CA GLY A 182 -8.11 -3.28 7.78
C GLY A 182 -6.77 -2.87 7.19
N GLN A 183 -6.29 -3.62 6.20
CA GLN A 183 -5.11 -3.31 5.42
C GLN A 183 -5.54 -2.90 4.01
N PHE A 184 -5.22 -1.66 3.62
CA PHE A 184 -5.51 -1.12 2.29
C PHE A 184 -4.24 -0.46 1.74
N GLU A 185 -3.37 -1.27 1.19
CA GLU A 185 -2.25 -0.84 0.38
C GLU A 185 -2.72 -0.56 -1.04
N HIS A 186 -2.09 0.40 -1.74
CA HIS A 186 -2.28 0.55 -3.18
C HIS A 186 -0.91 0.48 -3.86
N THR A 187 -0.71 -0.55 -4.69
CA THR A 187 0.52 -0.72 -5.45
C THR A 187 0.35 -0.23 -6.89
N LEU A 188 1.12 0.79 -7.28
CA LEU A 188 1.13 1.35 -8.63
C LEU A 188 2.51 1.17 -9.27
N ILE A 189 2.61 0.28 -10.26
CA ILE A 189 3.84 -0.01 -11.00
C ILE A 189 3.74 0.55 -12.41
N VAL A 190 4.67 1.42 -12.77
CA VAL A 190 4.80 2.03 -14.11
C VAL A 190 6.13 1.60 -14.72
N ALA A 191 6.08 0.59 -15.57
CA ALA A 191 7.21 0.15 -16.38
C ALA A 191 7.15 0.83 -17.77
N ASP A 192 8.04 1.79 -18.01
CA ASP A 192 8.05 2.53 -19.28
C ASP A 192 8.63 1.68 -20.45
N ARG A 193 8.62 2.24 -21.66
CA ARG A 193 8.93 1.55 -22.90
C ARG A 193 10.29 0.85 -22.86
N GLY A 194 10.27 -0.46 -23.09
CA GLY A 194 11.48 -1.27 -23.11
C GLY A 194 12.15 -1.43 -21.74
N SER A 195 11.48 -1.04 -20.66
CA SER A 195 11.96 -1.31 -19.31
C SER A 195 11.57 -2.73 -18.86
N LYS A 196 12.27 -3.23 -17.85
CA LYS A 196 12.03 -4.56 -17.28
C LYS A 196 12.31 -4.54 -15.79
N LEU A 197 11.41 -5.16 -15.02
CA LEU A 197 11.59 -5.42 -13.60
C LEU A 197 10.98 -6.77 -13.22
N HIS A 198 11.39 -7.24 -12.05
CA HIS A 198 10.67 -8.26 -11.29
C HIS A 198 10.15 -7.58 -10.02
N PHE A 199 8.88 -7.80 -9.69
CA PHE A 199 8.26 -7.28 -8.48
C PHE A 199 7.73 -8.44 -7.65
N ILE A 200 8.06 -8.45 -6.37
CA ILE A 200 7.65 -9.45 -5.40
C ILE A 200 6.75 -8.75 -4.39
N GLU A 201 5.61 -9.36 -4.11
CA GLU A 201 4.73 -8.93 -3.03
C GLU A 201 4.59 -10.08 -2.03
N GLY A 202 4.91 -9.79 -0.77
CA GLY A 202 4.86 -10.75 0.32
C GLY A 202 3.95 -10.24 1.44
N CYS A 203 3.04 -11.08 1.93
CA CYS A 203 2.18 -10.74 3.06
C CYS A 203 2.35 -11.75 4.20
N SER A 204 2.36 -11.28 5.44
CA SER A 204 2.44 -12.15 6.62
C SER A 204 1.60 -11.62 7.78
N THR A 205 1.06 -12.56 8.57
CA THR A 205 0.29 -12.26 9.79
C THR A 205 0.43 -13.43 10.77
N PRO A 206 0.49 -13.16 12.09
CA PRO A 206 0.23 -14.18 13.09
C PRO A 206 -1.19 -14.76 12.96
N THR A 207 -1.41 -15.94 13.53
CA THR A 207 -2.76 -16.51 13.64
C THR A 207 -3.54 -15.80 14.75
N PHE A 208 -4.65 -15.17 14.36
CA PHE A 208 -5.57 -14.46 15.25
C PHE A 208 -6.91 -15.20 15.38
N ARG A 209 -7.68 -14.89 16.42
CA ARG A 209 -9.02 -15.46 16.67
C ARG A 209 -10.09 -14.75 15.85
N LYS A 210 -9.99 -13.43 15.70
CA LYS A 210 -10.92 -12.63 14.89
C LYS A 210 -10.32 -12.33 13.52
N PRO A 211 -11.14 -12.31 12.45
CA PRO A 211 -10.65 -12.04 11.11
C PRO A 211 -10.23 -10.57 10.97
N SER A 212 -9.16 -10.36 10.22
CA SER A 212 -8.75 -9.06 9.67
C SER A 212 -9.11 -9.02 8.18
N PHE A 213 -9.08 -7.84 7.57
CA PHE A 213 -9.45 -7.62 6.18
C PHE A 213 -8.30 -6.98 5.43
N HIS A 214 -7.84 -7.62 4.36
CA HIS A 214 -6.78 -7.14 3.48
C HIS A 214 -7.37 -6.91 2.09
N ASN A 215 -7.11 -5.74 1.51
CA ASN A 215 -7.70 -5.28 0.27
C ASN A 215 -6.70 -4.37 -0.47
N GLY A 216 -5.80 -4.99 -1.23
CA GLY A 216 -4.78 -4.37 -2.09
C GLY A 216 -5.14 -4.29 -3.57
#